data_AF-A0A0M4D1M4-F1
#
_entry.id   AF-A0A0M4D1M4-F1
#
_cell.length_a   1.000
_cell.length_b   1.000
_cell.length_c   1.000
_cell.angle_alpha   90.00
_cell.angle_beta   90.00
_cell.angle_gamma   90.00
#
_symmetry.space_group_name_H-M   'P 1'
#
loop_
_entity.id
_entity.type
_entity.pdbx_description
1 polymer ?
#
loop_
_entity_poly.entity_id
_entity_poly.type
_entity_poly.pdbx_seq_one_letter_code
_entity_poly.pdbx_strand_id
1 'polypeptide(L)'
;MFPIHVKLALGLLALCLWSCSSVVASNIPQPPTSLHLAVAEGAVHLSWSPAAGTSEGISSYEIARAELFGGPFVVIGTVGGDTLQYIDATAPPETILYYQVRARAGGKVSDYSQPVSGEVPASLP
;
A
#
# COMPACT_ATOMS: atom_id res chain seq x y z
N MET A 1 6.97 59.71 3.18
CA MET A 1 8.27 59.43 3.86
C MET A 1 9.08 58.56 2.90
N PHE A 2 10.34 58.95 2.67
CA PHE A 2 11.20 58.73 1.48
C PHE A 2 11.47 57.24 1.05
N PRO A 3 12.00 56.97 -0.16
CA PRO A 3 11.41 56.10 -1.19
C PRO A 3 12.29 54.87 -1.54
N ILE A 4 11.78 53.90 -2.31
CA ILE A 4 12.61 52.84 -2.89
C ILE A 4 12.64 52.97 -4.41
N HIS A 5 13.87 53.13 -4.89
CA HIS A 5 14.25 53.53 -6.23
C HIS A 5 14.03 52.39 -7.22
N VAL A 6 13.35 52.71 -8.32
CA VAL A 6 13.42 51.96 -9.58
C VAL A 6 14.87 52.01 -10.07
N LYS A 7 15.59 50.88 -9.96
CA LYS A 7 16.83 50.67 -10.72
C LYS A 7 16.51 49.75 -11.89
N LEU A 8 16.46 50.38 -13.05
CA LEU A 8 16.61 49.79 -14.37
C LEU A 8 17.90 48.95 -14.38
N ALA A 9 17.78 47.65 -14.57
CA ALA A 9 18.91 46.78 -14.94
C ALA A 9 18.55 46.13 -16.29
N LEU A 10 19.31 46.52 -17.32
CA LEU A 10 19.38 45.82 -18.59
C LEU A 10 19.93 44.41 -18.35
N GLY A 11 19.28 43.38 -18.89
CA GLY A 11 19.89 42.07 -19.09
C GLY A 11 18.97 40.88 -18.83
N LEU A 12 18.65 40.16 -19.90
CA LEU A 12 18.14 38.78 -19.97
C LEU A 12 17.34 38.26 -18.76
N LEU A 13 16.00 38.23 -18.85
CA LEU A 13 15.25 37.19 -18.15
C LEU A 13 13.92 36.94 -18.85
N ALA A 14 13.81 35.76 -19.44
CA ALA A 14 12.59 35.25 -20.05
C ALA A 14 11.44 35.33 -19.04
N LEU A 15 10.30 35.82 -19.50
CA LEU A 15 9.00 35.71 -18.83
C LEU A 15 8.69 34.23 -18.63
N CYS A 16 9.09 33.62 -17.51
CA CYS A 16 8.64 32.28 -17.17
C CYS A 16 7.26 32.36 -16.51
N LEU A 17 6.27 32.80 -17.30
CA LEU A 17 4.88 32.46 -17.08
C LEU A 17 4.70 31.01 -17.51
N TRP A 18 5.09 30.01 -16.71
CA TRP A 18 4.67 28.65 -17.02
C TRP A 18 4.57 27.77 -15.78
N SER A 19 3.31 27.50 -15.44
CA SER A 19 2.85 26.39 -14.63
C SER A 19 3.54 26.24 -13.28
N CYS A 20 2.89 26.77 -12.25
CA CYS A 20 2.78 25.96 -11.04
C CYS A 20 2.02 24.70 -11.47
N SER A 21 2.74 23.63 -11.81
CA SER A 21 2.13 22.32 -11.97
C SER A 21 1.48 22.00 -10.63
N SER A 22 0.16 22.22 -10.52
CA SER A 22 -0.58 21.71 -9.39
C SER A 22 -0.46 20.19 -9.49
N VAL A 23 0.42 19.60 -8.68
CA VAL A 23 0.38 18.16 -8.45
C VAL A 23 -0.99 17.92 -7.83
N VAL A 24 -1.94 17.47 -8.66
CA VAL A 24 -3.17 16.86 -8.15
C VAL A 24 -2.67 15.61 -7.46
N ALA A 25 -2.46 15.68 -6.15
CA ALA A 25 -2.16 14.50 -5.36
C ALA A 25 -3.32 13.54 -5.58
N SER A 26 -3.05 12.43 -6.29
CA SER A 26 -4.00 11.32 -6.31
C SER A 26 -4.26 10.96 -4.85
N ASN A 27 -5.51 11.03 -4.42
CA ASN A 27 -5.89 10.59 -3.08
C ASN A 27 -6.24 9.10 -3.05
N ILE A 28 -5.92 8.35 -4.11
CA ILE A 28 -5.96 6.89 -4.11
C ILE A 28 -4.62 6.40 -3.57
N PRO A 29 -4.60 5.63 -2.46
CA PRO A 29 -3.36 5.07 -1.94
C PRO A 29 -2.73 4.12 -2.96
N GLN A 30 -1.41 4.07 -2.99
CA GLN A 30 -0.66 3.08 -3.77
C GLN A 30 -0.81 1.69 -3.14
N PRO A 31 -0.68 0.61 -3.91
CA PRO A 31 -0.70 -0.74 -3.35
C PRO A 31 0.45 -0.92 -2.34
N PRO A 32 0.24 -1.69 -1.26
CA PRO A 32 1.33 -2.15 -0.40
C PRO A 32 2.38 -2.90 -1.21
N THR A 33 3.64 -2.79 -0.78
CA THR A 33 4.77 -3.44 -1.45
C THR A 33 5.48 -4.40 -0.50
N SER A 34 6.42 -5.19 -1.04
CA SER A 34 7.23 -6.13 -0.27
C SER A 34 6.39 -7.06 0.62
N LEU A 35 5.20 -7.48 0.12
CA LEU A 35 4.41 -8.49 0.81
C LEU A 35 5.27 -9.75 0.94
N HIS A 36 5.37 -10.24 2.16
CA HIS A 36 6.14 -11.39 2.54
C HIS A 36 5.26 -12.37 3.30
N LEU A 37 5.55 -13.66 3.11
CA LEU A 37 4.86 -14.76 3.76
C LEU A 37 5.89 -15.65 4.46
N ALA A 38 5.64 -15.92 5.72
CA ALA A 38 6.34 -16.91 6.51
C ALA A 38 5.32 -17.89 7.12
N VAL A 39 5.74 -19.14 7.33
CA VAL A 39 4.92 -20.15 8.02
C VAL A 39 5.59 -20.45 9.35
N ALA A 40 4.84 -20.28 10.44
CA ALA A 40 5.31 -20.55 11.79
C ALA A 40 4.13 -20.98 12.66
N GLU A 41 4.35 -21.97 13.53
CA GLU A 41 3.37 -22.44 14.51
C GLU A 41 2.04 -22.92 13.88
N GLY A 42 2.09 -23.48 12.66
CA GLY A 42 0.89 -23.94 11.94
C GLY A 42 0.01 -22.82 11.39
N ALA A 43 0.52 -21.58 11.33
CA ALA A 43 -0.18 -20.42 10.79
C ALA A 43 0.64 -19.72 9.70
N VAL A 44 -0.05 -18.93 8.88
CA VAL A 44 0.58 -18.06 7.90
C VAL A 44 0.78 -16.67 8.51
N HIS A 45 2.02 -16.20 8.54
CA HIS A 45 2.40 -14.87 8.99
C HIS A 45 2.72 -14.02 7.77
N LEU A 46 1.98 -12.94 7.61
CA LEU A 46 2.16 -11.96 6.54
C LEU A 46 2.75 -10.68 7.10
N SER A 47 3.66 -10.08 6.35
CA SER A 47 4.18 -8.74 6.61
C SER A 47 4.37 -7.98 5.30
N TRP A 48 4.29 -6.65 5.34
CA TRP A 48 4.42 -5.81 4.15
C TRP A 48 5.02 -4.44 4.47
N SER A 49 5.43 -3.71 3.43
CA SER A 49 5.82 -2.31 3.53
C SER A 49 4.61 -1.39 3.42
N PRO A 50 4.59 -0.25 4.15
CA PRO A 50 3.44 0.64 4.18
C PRO A 50 3.10 1.20 2.80
N ALA A 51 1.80 1.36 2.53
CA ALA A 51 1.31 2.06 1.36
C ALA A 51 1.55 3.58 1.48
N ALA A 52 1.73 4.24 0.35
CA ALA A 52 1.98 5.68 0.26
C ALA A 52 1.04 6.34 -0.75
N GLY A 53 1.30 7.61 -1.08
CA GLY A 53 0.59 8.30 -2.15
C GLY A 53 -0.78 8.85 -1.75
N THR A 54 -1.03 9.08 -0.46
CA THR A 54 -2.22 9.77 0.04
C THR A 54 -1.86 10.74 1.17
N SER A 55 -2.52 11.89 1.21
CA SER A 55 -2.36 12.89 2.27
C SER A 55 -3.21 12.60 3.51
N GLU A 56 -4.21 11.73 3.40
CA GLU A 56 -5.12 11.39 4.51
C GLU A 56 -4.57 10.31 5.45
N GLY A 57 -3.42 9.73 5.09
CA GLY A 57 -2.87 8.55 5.77
C GLY A 57 -3.64 7.27 5.41
N ILE A 58 -3.05 6.11 5.73
CA ILE A 58 -3.70 4.82 5.54
C ILE A 58 -4.60 4.56 6.74
N SER A 59 -5.88 4.29 6.52
CA SER A 59 -6.83 3.96 7.58
C SER A 59 -6.77 2.48 7.96
N SER A 60 -6.60 1.60 6.97
CA SER A 60 -6.57 0.15 7.18
C SER A 60 -5.93 -0.59 6.01
N TYR A 61 -5.54 -1.84 6.26
CA TYR A 61 -5.17 -2.80 5.22
C TYR A 61 -6.16 -3.96 5.20
N GLU A 62 -6.57 -4.38 4.00
CA GLU A 62 -7.37 -5.58 3.80
C GLU A 62 -6.51 -6.72 3.27
N ILE A 63 -6.62 -7.86 3.93
CA ILE A 63 -5.88 -9.08 3.59
C ILE A 63 -6.86 -10.01 2.89
N ALA A 64 -6.49 -10.45 1.68
CA ALA A 64 -7.28 -11.39 0.90
C ALA A 64 -6.49 -12.67 0.63
N ARG A 65 -7.20 -13.80 0.65
CA ARG A 65 -6.68 -15.16 0.44
C ARG A 65 -7.40 -15.86 -0.71
N ALA A 66 -6.68 -16.68 -1.46
CA ALA A 66 -7.23 -17.59 -2.46
C ALA A 66 -6.58 -18.97 -2.36
N GLU A 67 -7.29 -20.00 -2.79
CA GLU A 67 -6.79 -21.40 -2.88
C GLU A 67 -6.32 -21.75 -4.30
N LEU A 68 -6.55 -20.86 -5.27
CA LEU A 68 -6.15 -21.03 -6.67
C LEU A 68 -5.29 -19.87 -7.13
N PHE A 69 -4.32 -20.16 -7.97
CA PHE A 69 -3.50 -19.13 -8.61
C PHE A 69 -4.39 -18.19 -9.43
N GLY A 70 -4.34 -16.89 -9.13
CA GLY A 70 -5.17 -15.89 -9.79
C GLY A 70 -6.58 -15.72 -9.20
N GLY A 71 -6.95 -16.49 -8.16
CA GLY A 71 -8.21 -16.33 -7.43
C GLY A 71 -9.27 -17.39 -7.73
N PRO A 72 -10.48 -17.24 -7.16
CA PRO A 72 -11.01 -16.02 -6.53
C PRO A 72 -10.38 -15.69 -5.17
N PHE A 73 -10.10 -14.41 -4.93
CA PHE A 73 -9.61 -13.91 -3.64
C PHE A 73 -10.78 -13.48 -2.75
N VAL A 74 -10.75 -13.89 -1.49
CA VAL A 74 -11.71 -13.52 -0.46
C VAL A 74 -11.01 -12.75 0.64
N VAL A 75 -11.59 -11.64 1.10
CA VAL A 75 -11.05 -10.88 2.24
C VAL A 75 -11.26 -11.71 3.51
N ILE A 76 -10.16 -12.01 4.20
CA ILE A 76 -10.16 -12.82 5.44
C ILE A 76 -9.95 -11.96 6.68
N GLY A 77 -9.47 -10.72 6.52
CA GLY A 77 -9.16 -9.87 7.64
C GLY A 77 -8.89 -8.42 7.25
N THR A 78 -8.94 -7.54 8.24
CA THR A 78 -8.58 -6.13 8.13
C THR A 78 -7.81 -5.71 9.37
N VAL A 79 -6.72 -4.96 9.19
CA VAL A 79 -5.92 -4.39 10.27
C VAL A 79 -5.84 -2.88 10.15
N GLY A 80 -5.50 -2.18 11.23
CA GLY A 80 -5.33 -0.73 11.23
C GLY A 80 -4.18 -0.27 10.33
N GLY A 81 -4.21 1.00 9.90
CA GLY A 81 -3.24 1.55 8.95
C GLY A 81 -1.79 1.62 9.45
N ASP A 82 -1.57 1.59 10.77
CA ASP A 82 -0.24 1.51 11.39
C ASP A 82 0.23 0.05 11.59
N THR A 83 -0.62 -0.94 11.27
CA THR A 83 -0.30 -2.36 11.39
C THR A 83 0.16 -2.91 10.04
N LEU A 84 1.38 -3.47 10.01
CA LEU A 84 2.03 -3.97 8.80
C LEU A 84 2.23 -5.48 8.81
N GLN A 85 1.41 -6.18 9.60
CA GLN A 85 1.47 -7.63 9.76
C GLN A 85 0.09 -8.22 10.00
N TYR A 86 -0.08 -9.49 9.63
CA TYR A 86 -1.32 -10.25 9.85
C TYR A 86 -1.00 -11.73 10.02
N ILE A 87 -1.73 -12.42 10.91
CA ILE A 87 -1.60 -13.85 11.13
C ILE A 87 -2.90 -14.52 10.70
N ASP A 88 -2.82 -15.40 9.70
CA ASP A 88 -3.91 -16.30 9.34
C ASP A 88 -3.73 -17.64 10.04
N ALA A 89 -4.36 -17.77 11.21
CA ALA A 89 -4.44 -19.01 11.98
C ALA A 89 -5.50 -20.00 11.45
N THR A 90 -6.24 -19.61 10.41
CA THR A 90 -7.30 -20.43 9.79
C THR A 90 -6.88 -21.00 8.44
N ALA A 91 -5.61 -20.85 8.08
CA ALA A 91 -5.04 -21.38 6.85
C ALA A 91 -5.15 -22.93 6.86
N PRO A 92 -5.83 -23.55 5.89
CA PRO A 92 -5.88 -25.00 5.81
C PRO A 92 -4.47 -25.57 5.59
N PRO A 93 -4.07 -26.62 6.35
CA PRO A 93 -2.80 -27.30 6.12
C PRO A 93 -2.80 -28.03 4.77
N GLU A 94 -1.61 -28.32 4.25
CA GLU A 94 -1.39 -29.05 2.99
C GLU A 94 -2.09 -28.43 1.77
N THR A 95 -2.35 -27.13 1.84
CA THR A 95 -3.00 -26.35 0.78
C THR A 95 -2.13 -25.17 0.41
N ILE A 96 -1.79 -25.04 -0.87
CA ILE A 96 -1.10 -23.84 -1.38
C ILE A 96 -2.10 -22.69 -1.37
N LEU A 97 -1.79 -21.65 -0.60
CA LEU A 97 -2.60 -20.46 -0.44
C LEU A 97 -1.89 -19.27 -1.07
N TYR A 98 -2.69 -18.38 -1.66
CA TYR A 98 -2.23 -17.14 -2.26
C TYR A 98 -2.78 -15.96 -1.46
N TYR A 99 -1.91 -15.01 -1.14
CA TYR A 99 -2.27 -13.84 -0.35
C TYR A 99 -1.91 -12.56 -1.08
N GLN A 100 -2.76 -11.56 -0.92
CA GLN A 100 -2.53 -10.20 -1.40
C GLN A 100 -3.14 -9.21 -0.42
N VAL A 101 -2.54 -8.01 -0.35
CA VAL A 101 -2.96 -6.96 0.60
C VAL A 101 -3.24 -5.68 -0.16
N ARG A 102 -4.30 -4.95 0.21
CA ARG A 102 -4.56 -3.59 -0.29
C ARG A 102 -4.75 -2.60 0.84
N ALA A 103 -4.46 -1.34 0.58
CA ALA A 103 -4.63 -0.25 1.52
C ALA A 103 -5.97 0.47 1.33
N ARG A 104 -6.49 1.06 2.42
CA ARG A 104 -7.62 1.99 2.40
C ARG A 104 -7.21 3.34 2.96
N ALA A 105 -7.71 4.41 2.36
CA ALA A 105 -7.52 5.78 2.82
C ALA A 105 -8.67 6.66 2.30
N GLY A 106 -9.28 7.49 3.14
CA GLY A 106 -10.30 8.44 2.68
C GLY A 106 -11.50 7.84 1.95
N GLY A 107 -11.92 6.64 2.34
CA GLY A 107 -12.99 5.89 1.65
C GLY A 107 -12.57 5.28 0.30
N LYS A 108 -11.32 5.45 -0.12
CA LYS A 108 -10.73 4.87 -1.33
C LYS A 108 -9.90 3.63 -0.99
N VAL A 109 -9.69 2.80 -2.00
CA VAL A 109 -8.85 1.60 -1.90
C VAL A 109 -7.75 1.64 -2.94
N SER A 110 -6.58 1.09 -2.61
CA SER A 110 -5.54 0.82 -3.59
C SER A 110 -5.88 -0.41 -4.43
N ASP A 111 -5.11 -0.62 -5.50
CA ASP A 111 -4.94 -1.96 -6.06
C ASP A 111 -4.34 -2.90 -5.00
N TYR A 112 -4.41 -4.21 -5.26
CA TYR A 112 -3.73 -5.20 -4.43
C TYR A 112 -2.22 -5.22 -4.71
N SER A 113 -1.45 -5.60 -3.70
CA SER A 113 -0.03 -5.94 -3.82
C SER A 113 0.18 -7.09 -4.83
N GLN A 114 1.43 -7.31 -5.22
CA GLN A 114 1.80 -8.57 -5.85
C GLN A 114 1.45 -9.73 -4.90
N PRO A 115 0.84 -10.82 -5.40
CA PRO A 115 0.47 -11.93 -4.55
C PRO A 115 1.71 -12.73 -4.15
N VAL A 116 1.68 -13.28 -2.94
CA VAL A 116 2.65 -14.26 -2.46
C VAL A 116 1.94 -15.58 -2.19
N SER A 117 2.66 -16.70 -2.24
CA SER A 117 2.11 -18.01 -1.97
C SER A 117 2.91 -18.76 -0.92
N GLY A 118 2.23 -19.64 -0.20
CA GLY A 118 2.83 -20.54 0.76
C GLY A 118 1.88 -21.65 1.16
N GLU A 119 2.40 -22.64 1.87
CA GLU A 119 1.66 -23.82 2.31
C GLU A 119 2.00 -24.09 3.77
N VAL A 120 0.97 -24.31 4.58
CA VAL A 120 1.16 -24.72 5.98
C VAL A 120 1.38 -26.25 5.99
N PRO A 121 2.50 -26.76 6.53
CA PRO A 121 2.70 -28.21 6.62
C PRO A 121 1.63 -28.89 7.47
N ALA A 122 1.42 -30.19 7.24
CA ALA A 122 0.62 -31.01 8.13
C ALA A 122 1.14 -30.93 9.58
N SER A 123 0.22 -30.84 10.54
CA SER A 123 0.57 -31.01 11.94
C SER A 123 1.01 -32.46 12.17
N LEU A 124 2.22 -32.66 12.70
CA LEU A 124 2.68 -33.98 13.13
C LEU A 124 1.82 -34.47 14.32
N PRO A 125 1.37 -35.74 14.34
CA PRO A 125 0.59 -36.31 15.45
C PRO A 125 1.41 -36.50 16.73
#